data_AF-V5V241-F1
#
_entry.id   AF-V5V241-F1
#
_cell.length_a   1.000
_cell.length_b   1.000
_cell.length_c   1.000
_cell.angle_alpha   90.00
_cell.angle_beta   90.00
_cell.angle_gamma   90.00
#
_symmetry.space_group_name_H-M   'P 1'
#
loop_
_entity.id
_entity.type
_entity.pdbx_description
1 polymer ?
#
loop_
_entity_poly.entity_id
_entity_poly.type
_entity_poly.pdbx_seq_one_letter_code
_entity_poly.pdbx_strand_id
1 'polypeptide(L)' 'MHPEDIKAELRKRGWNGAKIGKKLGVSRHCVSAVIHGRSRSAMVEKEIATILNKPLYVVFPDYYSYQPPSD' A
#
# COMPACT_ATOMS: atom_id res chain seq x y z
N MET A 1 6.21 -7.75 -0.44
CA MET A 1 5.29 -8.29 -1.46
C MET A 1 5.68 -7.70 -2.80
N HIS A 2 5.53 -8.41 -3.92
CA HIS A 2 5.88 -7.84 -5.22
C HIS A 2 4.84 -6.76 -5.64
N PRO A 3 5.22 -5.66 -6.30
CA PRO A 3 4.30 -4.60 -6.72
C PRO A 3 3.09 -5.10 -7.54
N GLU A 4 3.29 -6.13 -8.37
CA GLU A 4 2.21 -6.77 -9.14
C GLU A 4 1.20 -7.49 -8.23
N ASP A 5 1.66 -8.17 -7.18
CA ASP A 5 0.77 -8.87 -6.25
C ASP A 5 -0.09 -7.87 -5.49
N ILE A 6 0.50 -6.74 -5.05
CA ILE A 6 -0.24 -5.66 -4.37
C ILE A 6 -1.36 -5.18 -5.29
N LYS A 7 -1.05 -4.91 -6.55
CA LYS A 7 -2.05 -4.49 -7.56
C LYS A 7 -3.12 -5.56 -7.79
N ALA A 8 -2.74 -6.83 -7.90
CA ALA A 8 -3.67 -7.93 -8.10
C ALA A 8 -4.64 -8.08 -6.91
N GLU A 9 -4.12 -8.05 -5.69
CA GLU A 9 -4.92 -8.19 -4.47
C GLU A 9 -5.85 -6.98 -4.26
N LEU A 10 -5.38 -5.77 -4.54
CA LEU A 10 -6.23 -4.57 -4.56
C LEU A 10 -7.40 -4.74 -5.55
N ARG A 11 -7.13 -5.22 -6.77
CA ARG A 11 -8.16 -5.45 -7.79
C ARG A 11 -9.17 -6.51 -7.37
N LYS A 12 -8.74 -7.61 -6.76
CA LYS A 12 -9.63 -8.64 -6.21
C LYS A 12 -10.62 -8.07 -5.18
N ARG A 13 -10.20 -7.03 -4.45
CA ARG A 13 -11.04 -6.31 -3.47
C ARG A 13 -11.82 -5.13 -4.06
N GLY A 14 -11.82 -4.97 -5.39
CA GLY A 14 -12.50 -3.87 -6.08
C GLY A 14 -11.81 -2.50 -5.96
N TRP A 15 -10.58 -2.47 -5.46
CA TRP A 15 -9.75 -1.28 -5.33
C TRP A 15 -8.76 -1.15 -6.49
N ASN A 16 -8.39 0.09 -6.80
CA ASN A 16 -7.34 0.40 -7.75
C ASN A 16 -6.64 1.71 -7.35
N GLY A 17 -5.47 1.99 -7.94
CA GLY A 17 -4.69 3.18 -7.60
C GLY A 17 -5.41 4.51 -7.82
N ALA A 18 -6.39 4.57 -8.74
CA ALA A 18 -7.18 5.78 -8.96
C ALA A 18 -8.21 5.98 -7.83
N LYS A 19 -8.88 4.91 -7.36
CA LYS A 19 -9.79 4.97 -6.21
C LYS A 19 -9.04 5.37 -4.93
N ILE A 20 -7.86 4.80 -4.71
CA ILE A 20 -7.01 5.14 -3.56
C ILE A 20 -6.57 6.60 -3.65
N GLY A 21 -6.09 7.03 -4.82
CA GLY A 21 -5.70 8.42 -5.05
C GLY A 21 -6.85 9.40 -4.78
N LYS A 22 -8.04 9.11 -5.32
CA LYS A 22 -9.24 9.92 -5.07
C LYS A 22 -9.63 9.96 -3.59
N LYS A 23 -9.53 8.84 -2.87
CA LYS A 23 -9.83 8.76 -1.43
C LYS A 23 -8.87 9.61 -0.60
N LEU A 24 -7.59 9.63 -0.96
CA LEU A 24 -6.54 10.32 -0.20
C LEU A 24 -6.23 11.74 -0.71
N GLY A 25 -6.87 12.19 -1.79
CA GLY A 25 -6.57 13.47 -2.42
C GLY A 25 -5.20 13.52 -3.13
N VAL A 26 -4.62 12.37 -3.48
CA VAL A 26 -3.32 12.28 -4.17
C VAL A 26 -3.47 11.77 -5.60
N SER A 27 -2.47 12.04 -6.45
CA SER A 27 -2.48 11.55 -7.82
C SER A 27 -2.35 10.02 -7.88
N ARG A 28 -2.99 9.40 -8.87
CA ARG A 28 -2.81 7.96 -9.17
C ARG A 28 -1.32 7.59 -9.34
N HIS A 29 -0.54 8.50 -9.93
CA HIS A 29 0.90 8.33 -10.11
C HIS A 29 1.64 8.23 -8.78
N CYS A 30 1.27 9.04 -7.78
CA CYS A 30 1.81 8.94 -6.42
C CYS A 30 1.56 7.55 -5.82
N VAL A 31 0.32 7.06 -5.91
CA VAL A 31 -0.02 5.70 -5.43
C VAL A 31 0.79 4.63 -6.16
N SER A 32 0.94 4.76 -7.48
CA SER A 32 1.78 3.84 -8.26
C SER A 32 3.25 3.91 -7.85
N ALA A 33 3.80 5.10 -7.61
CA ALA A 33 5.19 5.27 -7.18
C ALA A 33 5.43 4.59 -5.83
N VAL A 34 4.49 4.68 -4.89
CA VAL A 34 4.53 3.98 -3.60
C VAL A 34 4.50 2.46 -3.77
N ILE A 35 3.58 1.93 -4.59
CA ILE A 35 3.47 0.48 -4.84
C ILE A 35 4.77 -0.12 -5.42
N HIS A 36 5.50 0.64 -6.24
CA HIS A 36 6.77 0.18 -6.84
C HIS A 36 8.01 0.60 -6.03
N GLY A 37 7.85 1.17 -4.84
CA GLY A 37 8.96 1.60 -3.99
C GLY A 37 9.77 2.79 -4.53
N ARG A 38 9.24 3.56 -5.49
CA ARG A 38 9.89 4.75 -6.05
C ARG A 38 9.66 6.00 -5.22
N SER A 39 8.65 5.99 -4.35
CA SER A 39 8.31 7.09 -3.44
C SER A 39 7.75 6.53 -2.15
N ARG A 40 7.78 7.32 -1.08
CA ARG A 40 7.32 6.93 0.26
C ARG A 40 6.18 7.84 0.68
N SER A 41 5.12 7.26 1.22
CA SER A 41 3.99 8.01 1.77
C SER A 41 3.28 7.14 2.78
N ALA A 42 3.50 7.43 4.07
CA ALA A 42 2.93 6.66 5.16
C ALA A 42 1.40 6.56 5.09
N MET A 43 0.72 7.60 4.59
CA MET A 43 -0.72 7.60 4.38
C MET A 43 -1.15 6.58 3.31
N VAL A 44 -0.47 6.57 2.16
CA VAL A 44 -0.77 5.64 1.06
C VAL A 44 -0.42 4.21 1.46
N GLU A 45 0.74 4.00 2.09
CA GLU A 45 1.20 2.69 2.57
C GLU A 45 0.20 2.12 3.58
N LYS A 46 -0.24 2.92 4.56
CA LYS A 46 -1.23 2.53 5.57
C LYS A 46 -2.59 2.23 4.95
N GLU A 47 -3.05 3.03 4.00
CA GLU A 47 -4.32 2.79 3.32
C GLU A 47 -4.29 1.48 2.52
N ILE A 48 -3.21 1.23 1.76
CA ILE A 48 -3.04 -0.04 1.04
C ILE A 48 -3.02 -1.21 2.03
N ALA A 49 -2.24 -1.14 3.10
CA ALA A 49 -2.19 -2.16 4.15
C ALA A 49 -3.58 -2.44 4.77
N THR A 50 -4.35 -1.37 5.03
CA THR A 50 -5.72 -1.46 5.55
C THR A 50 -6.66 -2.15 4.57
N ILE A 51 -6.66 -1.75 3.30
CA ILE A 51 -7.47 -2.38 2.25
C ILE A 51 -7.11 -3.86 2.10
N LEU A 52 -5.82 -4.18 2.17
CA LEU A 52 -5.30 -5.54 2.05
C LEU A 52 -5.47 -6.36 3.34
N ASN A 53 -5.89 -5.76 4.45
CA ASN A 53 -5.95 -6.37 5.76
C ASN A 53 -4.64 -7.11 6.11
N LYS A 54 -3.52 -6.47 5.79
CA LYS A 54 -2.17 -6.99 6.01
C LYS A 54 -1.35 -5.92 6.70
N PRO A 55 -0.41 -6.29 7.57
CA PRO A 55 0.45 -5.31 8.21
C PRO A 55 1.46 -4.73 7.21
N LEU A 56 1.96 -3.53 7.50
CA LEU A 56 2.86 -2.78 6.62
C LEU A 56 4.13 -3.57 6.26
N TYR A 57 4.71 -4.31 7.20
CA TYR A 57 5.91 -5.15 6.96
C TYR A 57 5.66 -6.35 6.03
N VAL A 58 4.41 -6.79 5.86
CA VAL A 58 4.07 -7.84 4.88
C VAL A 58 3.91 -7.23 3.49
N VAL A 59 3.24 -6.07 3.41
CA VAL A 59 2.98 -5.39 2.13
C VAL A 59 4.26 -4.77 1.58
N PHE A 60 4.98 -4.03 2.42
CA PHE A 60 6.17 -3.26 2.12
C PHE A 60 7.37 -3.72 3.00
N PRO A 61 7.91 -4.93 2.77
CA PRO A 61 8.95 -5.53 3.61
C PRO A 61 10.28 -4.80 3.55
N ASP A 62 10.59 -4.12 2.44
CA ASP A 62 11.84 -3.35 2.27
C ASP A 62 11.92 -2.15 3.23
N TYR A 63 10.80 -1.75 3.82
CA TYR A 63 10.67 -0.48 4.51
C TYR A 63 10.17 -0.58 5.94
N TYR A 64 9.49 -1.66 6.27
CA TYR A 64 8.92 -1.88 7.58
C TYR A 64 9.45 -3.21 8.10
N SER A 65 10.16 -3.16 9.21
CA SER A 65 10.49 -4.34 9.99
C SER A 65 9.25 -4.83 10.75
N TYR A 66 9.18 -6.13 11.03
CA TYR A 66 8.21 -6.64 12.00
C TYR A 66 8.46 -5.97 13.34
N GLN A 67 7.48 -5.21 13.83
CA GLN A 67 7.45 -4.75 15.20
C GLN A 67 6.41 -5.60 15.93
N PRO A 68 6.80 -6.40 16.93
CA PRO A 68 5.83 -7.05 17.78
C PRO A 68 4.99 -5.97 18.48
N PRO A 69 3.69 -6.21 18.72
CA PRO A 69 2.89 -5.29 19.51
C PRO A 69 3.55 -5.09 20.87
N SER A 70 3.89 -3.86 21.21
CA SER A 70 4.28 -3.49 22.57
C SER A 70 3.06 -3.70 23.46
N ASP A 71 3.11 -4.71 24.32
CA ASP A 71 2.13 -4.95 25.40
C ASP A 71 2.06 -3.76 26.37
#